data_AF-A0A410WX59-F1
#
_entry.id   AF-A0A410WX59-F1
#
_cell.length_a   1.000
_cell.length_b   1.000
_cell.length_c   1.000
_cell.angle_alpha   90.00
_cell.angle_beta   90.00
_cell.angle_gamma   90.00
#
_symmetry.space_group_name_H-M   'P 1'
#
loop_
_entity.id
_entity.type
_entity.pdbx_description
1 polymer ?
#
loop_
_entity_poly.entity_id
_entity_poly.type
_entity_poly.pdbx_seq_one_letter_code
_entity_poly.pdbx_strand_id
1 'polypeptide(L)'
;MIKWTIVLALSALLLAAGCKAKPVKIIKDLEYVEQIKTSRGDILQFIDIEGYKINYFVDPSQSYNLEKGKSYDVTVTIRSAIQEKDFVNDAILSKQ
;
A
#
# COMPACT_ATOMS: atom_id res chain seq x y z
N MET A 1 30.18 36.09 -14.60
CA MET A 1 29.66 34.75 -14.98
C MET A 1 29.20 33.89 -13.79
N ILE A 2 28.81 34.46 -12.64
CA ILE A 2 28.47 33.70 -11.41
C ILE A 2 26.95 33.60 -11.17
N LYS A 3 26.15 34.45 -11.83
CA LYS A 3 24.69 34.55 -11.60
C LYS A 3 23.87 33.35 -12.11
N TRP A 4 24.32 32.67 -13.17
CA TRP A 4 23.55 31.57 -13.79
C TRP A 4 23.72 30.24 -13.05
N THR A 5 24.87 30.02 -12.42
CA THR A 5 25.20 28.78 -11.70
C THR A 5 24.35 28.59 -10.45
N ILE A 6 24.01 29.67 -9.76
CA ILE A 6 23.18 29.64 -8.54
C ILE A 6 21.72 29.29 -8.89
N VAL A 7 21.22 29.80 -10.01
CA VAL A 7 19.84 29.53 -10.47
C VAL A 7 19.67 28.06 -10.85
N LEU A 8 20.65 27.47 -11.56
CA LEU A 8 20.62 26.05 -11.90
C LEU A 8 20.71 25.14 -10.66
N ALA A 9 21.54 25.49 -9.68
CA ALA A 9 21.63 24.75 -8.42
C ALA A 9 20.33 24.79 -7.61
N LEU A 10 19.66 25.95 -7.56
CA LEU A 10 18.37 26.11 -6.87
C LEU A 10 17.25 25.32 -7.57
N SER A 11 17.28 25.27 -8.90
CA SER A 11 16.32 24.50 -9.72
C SER A 11 16.46 23.00 -9.49
N ALA A 12 17.70 22.49 -9.41
CA ALA A 12 17.97 21.09 -9.11
C ALA A 12 17.51 20.68 -7.70
N LEU A 13 17.65 21.57 -6.71
CA LEU A 13 17.20 21.34 -5.34
C LEU A 13 15.67 21.24 -5.25
N LEU A 14 14.94 22.08 -6.00
CA LEU A 14 13.48 22.05 -6.08
C LEU A 14 12.95 20.77 -6.76
N LEU A 15 13.64 20.28 -7.79
CA LEU A 15 13.29 19.03 -8.46
C LEU A 15 13.54 17.80 -7.56
N ALA A 16 14.60 17.81 -6.75
CA ALA A 16 14.89 16.74 -5.80
C ALA A 16 13.85 16.67 -4.65
N ALA A 17 13.31 17.81 -4.21
CA ALA A 17 12.25 17.85 -3.21
C ALA A 17 10.87 17.39 -3.74
N GLY A 18 10.71 17.29 -5.07
CA GLY A 18 9.46 16.90 -5.74
C GLY A 18 9.21 15.39 -5.80
N CYS A 19 10.22 14.55 -5.55
CA CYS A 19 10.08 13.10 -5.44
C CYS A 19 9.47 12.73 -4.08
N LYS A 20 8.20 13.08 -3.87
CA LYS A 20 7.41 12.56 -2.76
C LYS A 20 7.21 11.06 -3.00
N ALA A 21 8.01 10.23 -2.33
CA ALA A 21 7.75 8.80 -2.27
C ALA A 21 6.29 8.58 -1.83
N LYS A 22 5.58 7.69 -2.54
CA LYS A 22 4.18 7.37 -2.18
C LYS A 22 4.16 6.90 -0.73
N PRO A 23 3.20 7.37 0.10
CA PRO A 23 3.10 6.89 1.47
C PRO A 23 2.78 5.39 1.46
N VAL A 24 3.75 4.60 1.91
CA VAL A 24 3.60 3.16 2.14
C VAL A 24 3.40 2.94 3.63
N LYS A 25 2.36 2.22 4.01
CA LYS A 25 2.09 1.81 5.39
C LYS A 25 2.21 0.31 5.48
N ILE A 26 3.03 -0.18 6.41
CA ILE A 26 3.13 -1.61 6.72
C ILE A 26 2.30 -1.86 7.97
N ILE A 27 1.39 -2.83 7.90
CA ILE A 27 0.59 -3.30 9.04
C ILE A 27 1.02 -4.74 9.30
N LYS A 28 1.41 -5.02 10.53
CA LYS A 28 2.06 -6.28 10.91
C LYS A 28 1.09 -7.22 11.59
N ASP A 29 1.47 -8.49 11.61
CA ASP A 29 0.84 -9.53 12.42
C ASP A 29 -0.67 -9.71 12.16
N LEU A 30 -1.08 -9.60 10.89
CA LEU A 30 -2.47 -9.76 10.48
C LEU A 30 -2.78 -11.22 10.16
N GLU A 31 -3.68 -11.84 10.91
CA GLU A 31 -4.13 -13.21 10.67
C GLU A 31 -5.06 -13.27 9.46
N TYR A 32 -4.71 -14.04 8.44
CA TYR A 32 -5.53 -14.21 7.25
C TYR A 32 -6.75 -15.09 7.53
N VAL A 33 -7.94 -14.60 7.15
CA VAL A 33 -9.21 -15.30 7.33
C VAL A 33 -9.67 -15.96 6.05
N GLU A 34 -9.88 -15.17 4.99
CA GLU A 34 -10.40 -15.66 3.71
C GLU A 34 -10.30 -14.60 2.61
N GLN A 35 -10.52 -15.05 1.37
CA GLN A 35 -10.66 -14.22 0.18
C GLN A 35 -12.10 -14.29 -0.32
N ILE A 36 -12.75 -13.13 -0.40
CA ILE A 36 -14.14 -12.99 -0.85
C ILE A 36 -14.11 -12.45 -2.28
N LYS A 37 -14.63 -13.22 -3.23
CA LYS A 37 -14.72 -12.79 -4.63
C LYS A 37 -15.92 -11.89 -4.84
N THR A 38 -15.71 -10.73 -5.45
CA THR A 38 -16.81 -9.80 -5.79
C THR A 38 -16.77 -9.40 -7.26
N SER A 39 -17.87 -8.85 -7.77
CA SER A 39 -17.92 -8.32 -9.14
C SER A 39 -17.04 -7.09 -9.38
N ARG A 40 -16.51 -6.47 -8.31
CA ARG A 40 -15.71 -5.24 -8.35
C ARG A 40 -14.24 -5.46 -7.98
N GLY A 41 -13.86 -6.70 -7.66
CA GLY A 41 -12.52 -7.05 -7.17
C GLY A 41 -12.59 -8.08 -6.05
N ASP A 42 -11.45 -8.64 -5.66
CA ASP A 42 -11.40 -9.59 -4.56
C ASP A 42 -11.10 -8.86 -3.25
N ILE A 43 -11.63 -9.37 -2.14
CA ILE A 43 -11.40 -8.81 -0.80
C ILE A 43 -10.60 -9.83 0.00
N LEU A 44 -9.41 -9.46 0.46
CA LEU A 44 -8.68 -10.21 1.47
C LEU A 44 -9.11 -9.74 2.86
N GLN A 45 -9.58 -10.67 3.68
CA GLN A 45 -9.98 -10.40 5.05
C GLN A 45 -8.91 -10.89 6.02
N PHE A 46 -8.60 -10.03 6.98
CA PHE A 46 -7.66 -10.30 8.06
C PHE A 46 -8.26 -9.94 9.43
N ILE A 47 -7.64 -10.45 10.50
CA ILE A 47 -7.89 -10.06 11.89
C ILE A 47 -6.57 -9.51 12.46
N ASP A 48 -6.63 -8.38 13.15
CA ASP A 48 -5.47 -7.84 13.86
C ASP A 48 -5.32 -8.42 15.27
N ILE A 49 -4.23 -8.03 15.95
CA ILE A 49 -3.92 -8.50 17.31
C ILE A 49 -4.99 -8.13 18.35
N GLU A 50 -5.83 -7.13 18.07
CA GLU A 50 -6.91 -6.68 18.95
C GLU A 50 -8.24 -7.39 18.63
N GLY A 51 -8.27 -8.23 17.59
CA GLY A 51 -9.44 -8.96 17.14
C GLY A 51 -10.32 -8.20 16.15
N TYR A 52 -9.89 -7.02 15.66
CA TYR A 52 -10.63 -6.27 14.66
C TYR A 52 -10.45 -6.85 13.26
N LYS A 53 -11.55 -6.90 12.52
CA LYS A 53 -11.54 -7.32 11.12
C LYS A 53 -11.08 -6.19 10.21
N ILE A 54 -10.12 -6.49 9.35
CA ILE A 54 -9.58 -5.57 8.35
C ILE A 54 -9.78 -6.19 6.97
N ASN A 55 -10.32 -5.39 6.05
CA ASN A 55 -10.58 -5.82 4.68
C ASN A 55 -9.74 -5.00 3.71
N TYR A 56 -9.05 -5.69 2.79
CA TYR A 56 -8.32 -5.07 1.70
C TYR A 56 -8.91 -5.50 0.38
N PHE A 57 -9.33 -4.53 -0.43
CA PHE A 57 -9.66 -4.77 -1.83
C PHE A 57 -8.37 -4.98 -2.60
N VAL A 58 -8.30 -6.05 -3.38
CA VAL A 58 -7.14 -6.41 -4.19
C VAL A 58 -7.58 -6.69 -5.62
N ASP A 59 -6.64 -6.53 -6.55
CA ASP A 59 -6.85 -6.88 -7.95
C ASP A 59 -7.06 -8.39 -8.09
N PRO A 60 -8.20 -8.85 -8.66
CA PRO A 60 -8.49 -10.28 -8.83
C PRO A 60 -7.56 -10.99 -9.82
N SER A 61 -6.79 -10.24 -10.63
CA SER A 61 -5.74 -10.80 -11.48
C SER A 61 -4.50 -11.24 -10.70
N GLN A 62 -4.32 -10.75 -9.48
CA GLN A 62 -3.25 -11.20 -8.59
C GLN A 62 -3.69 -12.42 -7.78
N SER A 63 -2.86 -13.46 -7.80
CA SER A 63 -3.05 -14.64 -6.97
C SER A 63 -2.20 -14.53 -5.70
N TYR A 64 -2.84 -14.59 -4.54
CA TYR A 64 -2.16 -14.63 -3.25
C TYR A 64 -2.17 -16.06 -2.70
N ASN A 65 -1.00 -16.57 -2.32
CA ASN A 65 -0.90 -17.88 -1.68
C ASN A 65 -0.97 -17.69 -0.16
N LEU A 66 -2.20 -17.60 0.36
CA LEU A 66 -2.47 -17.34 1.77
C LEU A 66 -3.09 -18.57 2.45
N GLU A 67 -2.56 -18.89 3.61
CA GLU A 67 -3.02 -19.99 4.45
C GLU A 67 -3.87 -19.40 5.59
N LYS A 68 -5.09 -19.91 5.74
CA LYS A 68 -6.02 -19.46 6.79
C LYS A 68 -5.42 -19.67 8.18
N GLY A 69 -5.52 -18.66 9.04
CA GLY A 69 -4.97 -18.68 10.39
C GLY A 69 -3.46 -18.40 10.48
N LYS A 70 -2.81 -18.05 9.36
CA LYS A 70 -1.42 -17.57 9.37
C LYS A 70 -1.37 -16.05 9.42
N SER A 71 -0.37 -15.53 10.13
CA SER A 71 -0.10 -14.10 10.22
C SER A 71 0.78 -13.62 9.07
N TYR A 72 0.47 -12.44 8.56
CA TYR A 72 1.17 -11.80 7.46
C TYR A 72 1.40 -10.32 7.77
N ASP A 73 2.54 -9.81 7.28
CA ASP A 73 2.76 -8.38 7.20
C ASP A 73 2.19 -7.86 5.87
N VAL A 74 1.26 -6.92 5.95
CA VAL A 74 0.56 -6.34 4.81
C VAL A 74 1.11 -4.95 4.52
N THR A 75 1.75 -4.80 3.38
CA THR A 75 2.23 -3.50 2.89
C THR A 75 1.18 -2.86 2.01
N VAL A 76 0.63 -1.72 2.45
CA VAL A 76 -0.41 -0.96 1.78
C VAL A 76 0.20 0.31 1.18
N THR A 77 0.09 0.48 -0.13
CA THR A 77 0.46 1.75 -0.80
C THR A 77 -0.75 2.65 -0.93
N ILE A 78 -0.79 3.76 -0.17
CA ILE A 78 -1.91 4.70 -0.22
C ILE A 78 -1.69 5.66 -1.40
N ARG A 79 -2.36 5.40 -2.53
CA ARG A 79 -2.40 6.36 -3.64
C ARG A 79 -3.46 7.42 -3.36
N SER A 80 -3.14 8.42 -2.52
CA SER A 80 -3.94 9.62 -2.30
C SER A 80 -5.41 9.39 -1.87
N ALA A 81 -5.75 9.78 -0.65
CA ALA A 81 -7.12 9.77 -0.12
C ALA A 81 -8.13 10.67 -0.90
N ILE A 82 -7.72 11.31 -2.00
CA ILE A 82 -8.54 12.26 -2.78
C ILE A 82 -9.22 11.58 -3.98
N GLN A 83 -8.79 10.39 -4.42
CA GLN A 83 -9.44 9.66 -5.50
C GLN A 83 -9.79 8.24 -5.03
N GLU A 84 -11.07 8.06 -4.75
CA GLU A 84 -11.73 6.83 -4.30
C GLU A 84 -11.42 6.39 -2.86
N LYS A 85 -12.39 6.70 -2.00
CA LYS A 85 -12.66 5.92 -0.79
C LYS A 85 -12.65 4.43 -1.18
N ASP A 86 -11.89 3.65 -0.42
CA ASP A 86 -12.02 2.19 -0.28
C ASP A 86 -11.09 1.25 -1.09
N PHE A 87 -10.08 1.71 -1.84
CA PHE A 87 -9.19 0.78 -2.57
C PHE A 87 -7.71 0.82 -2.17
N VAL A 88 -7.17 -0.35 -1.79
CA VAL A 88 -5.74 -0.61 -1.64
C VAL A 88 -5.26 -1.34 -2.90
N ASN A 89 -4.73 -0.60 -3.87
CA ASN A 89 -4.41 -1.18 -5.17
C ASN A 89 -3.19 -2.13 -5.19
N ASP A 90 -2.34 -2.09 -4.16
CA ASP A 90 -1.12 -2.92 -4.12
C ASP A 90 -0.89 -3.38 -2.67
N ALA A 91 -1.25 -4.63 -2.37
CA ALA A 91 -0.90 -5.32 -1.12
C ALA A 91 0.32 -6.23 -1.36
N ILE A 92 1.49 -5.84 -0.86
CA ILE A 92 2.65 -6.75 -0.82
C ILE A 92 2.60 -7.50 0.50
N LEU A 93 2.39 -8.81 0.42
CA LEU A 93 2.26 -9.72 1.56
C LEU A 93 3.59 -10.47 1.75
N SER A 94 4.20 -10.33 2.92
CA SER A 94 5.38 -11.11 3.30
C SER A 94 5.02 -12.05 4.46
N LYS A 95 5.32 -13.34 4.29
CA LYS A 95 5.19 -14.37 5.33
C LYS A 95 6.27 -14.12 6.39
N GLN A 96 5.88 -14.12 7.67
CA GLN A 96 6.83 -14.22 8.78
C GLN A 96 7.42 -15.62 8.87
#